data_AF-A0A9P5TZH7-F1
#
_entry.id   AF-A0A9P5TZH7-F1
#
_cell.length_a   1.000
_cell.length_b   1.000
_cell.length_c   1.000
_cell.angle_alpha   90.00
_cell.angle_beta   90.00
_cell.angle_gamma   90.00
#
_symmetry.space_group_name_H-M   'P 1'
#
loop_
_entity.id
_entity.type
_entity.pdbx_description
1 polymer ?
#
loop_
_entity_poly.entity_id
_entity_poly.type
_entity_poly.pdbx_seq_one_letter_code
_entity_poly.pdbx_strand_id
1 'polypeptide(L)'
;SGLPYVLDLKPPIKWLSSQETNLNQSFPFTDLNSETPDQFVVRTYPQFLWLPESIMPLNLSSRINLGRCFILSLTARASANKYHIKLPEILDNNGGAGEIEETMMWFALSQVKSNVEDQAKCEWTRSNSSENGAHSSHLIETPIWMNNDWRLRWIRRMGQHKAQIQILLYFLILSLPGPQPSHPESPEMSSIKCRKRPQKKIAPVATP
;
A
#
# COMPACT_ATOMS: atom_id res chain seq x y z
N SER A 1 33.02 -25.41 20.59
CA SER A 1 31.83 -26.12 20.07
C SER A 1 30.60 -25.35 20.53
N GLY A 2 30.00 -24.54 19.65
CA GLY A 2 28.78 -23.80 19.97
C GLY A 2 27.55 -24.67 19.73
N LEU A 3 26.63 -24.73 20.70
CA LEU A 3 25.37 -25.44 20.55
C LEU A 3 24.47 -24.71 19.53
N PRO A 4 23.74 -25.44 18.68
CA PRO A 4 22.79 -24.83 17.76
C PRO A 4 21.66 -24.16 18.55
N TYR A 5 21.48 -22.86 18.34
CA TYR A 5 20.37 -22.11 18.91
C TYR A 5 19.08 -22.50 18.18
N VAL A 6 18.16 -23.15 18.90
CA VAL A 6 16.83 -23.51 18.40
C VAL A 6 15.83 -22.52 18.99
N LEU A 7 15.21 -21.71 18.14
CA LEU A 7 14.10 -20.85 18.52
C LEU A 7 12.87 -21.74 18.80
N ASP A 8 12.34 -21.68 20.02
CA ASP A 8 11.06 -22.31 20.34
C ASP A 8 9.95 -21.52 19.65
N LEU A 9 9.34 -22.13 18.63
CA LEU A 9 8.24 -21.54 17.87
C LEU A 9 6.88 -21.68 18.59
N LYS A 10 6.85 -22.23 19.81
CA LYS A 10 5.64 -22.27 20.64
C LYS A 10 5.58 -21.00 21.49
N PRO A 11 4.79 -19.98 21.12
CA PRO A 11 4.60 -18.83 21.98
C PRO A 11 3.98 -19.29 23.32
N PRO A 12 4.49 -18.83 24.48
CA PRO A 12 3.91 -19.17 25.79
C PRO A 12 2.53 -18.55 26.02
N ILE A 13 2.07 -17.69 25.10
CA ILE A 13 0.79 -17.02 25.15
C ILE A 13 -0.27 -17.96 24.57
N LYS A 14 -1.12 -18.48 25.45
CA LYS A 14 -2.36 -19.16 25.06
C LYS A 14 -3.37 -18.10 24.63
N TRP A 15 -3.51 -17.90 23.32
CA TRP A 15 -4.57 -17.07 22.78
C TRP A 15 -5.93 -17.66 23.17
N LEU A 16 -6.85 -16.80 23.61
CA LEU A 16 -8.24 -17.22 23.79
C LEU A 16 -8.87 -17.44 22.41
N SER A 17 -9.75 -18.44 22.26
CA SER A 17 -10.42 -18.73 20.98
C SER A 17 -11.20 -17.53 20.43
N SER A 18 -11.65 -16.62 21.30
CA SER A 18 -12.27 -15.34 20.94
C SER A 18 -11.28 -14.31 20.37
N GLN A 19 -10.00 -14.36 20.75
CA GLN A 19 -8.94 -13.50 20.21
C GLN A 19 -8.44 -14.03 18.87
N GLU A 20 -8.30 -15.35 18.71
CA GLU A 20 -7.91 -15.96 17.42
C GLU A 20 -8.94 -15.73 16.32
N THR A 21 -10.23 -15.76 16.68
CA THR A 21 -11.33 -15.47 15.74
C THR A 21 -11.40 -14.00 15.37
N ASN A 22 -11.09 -13.08 16.29
CA ASN A 22 -11.02 -11.64 15.99
C ASN A 22 -9.80 -11.27 15.14
N LEU A 23 -8.65 -11.92 15.36
CA LEU A 23 -7.41 -11.57 14.64
C LEU A 23 -7.42 -11.99 13.17
N ASN A 24 -8.14 -13.05 12.81
CA ASN A 24 -8.14 -13.59 11.44
C ASN A 24 -9.24 -13.05 10.53
N GLN A 25 -10.36 -12.54 11.05
CA GLN A 25 -11.51 -12.20 10.19
C GLN A 25 -11.42 -10.82 9.54
N SER A 26 -10.64 -9.89 10.09
CA SER A 26 -10.59 -8.51 9.56
C SER A 26 -9.57 -8.29 8.45
N PHE A 27 -8.70 -9.27 8.18
CA PHE A 27 -7.69 -9.11 7.14
C PHE A 27 -8.28 -9.56 5.79
N PRO A 28 -8.32 -8.69 4.77
CA PRO A 28 -9.10 -8.91 3.55
C PRO A 28 -8.48 -9.88 2.54
N PHE A 29 -7.61 -10.78 2.99
CA PHE A 29 -6.90 -11.73 2.12
C PHE A 29 -7.11 -13.16 2.60
N THR A 30 -7.95 -13.90 1.88
CA THR A 30 -8.37 -15.26 2.26
C THR A 30 -7.61 -16.35 1.50
N ASP A 31 -7.05 -16.08 0.32
CA ASP A 31 -6.40 -17.09 -0.54
C ASP A 31 -4.88 -16.88 -0.67
N LEU A 32 -4.16 -17.04 0.43
CA LEU A 32 -2.68 -16.92 0.44
C LEU A 32 -1.97 -18.09 -0.25
N ASN A 33 -2.60 -19.28 -0.30
CA ASN A 33 -1.94 -20.51 -0.72
C ASN A 33 -1.90 -20.69 -2.26
N SER A 34 -2.75 -19.99 -3.00
CA SER A 34 -2.85 -20.07 -4.47
C SER A 34 -2.46 -18.77 -5.16
N GLU A 35 -1.81 -17.85 -4.45
CA GLU A 35 -1.49 -16.52 -4.94
C GLU A 35 -0.38 -16.57 -6.01
N THR A 36 -0.65 -15.99 -7.19
CA THR A 36 0.37 -15.80 -8.22
C THR A 36 1.37 -14.71 -7.79
N PRO A 37 2.61 -14.69 -8.32
CA PRO A 37 3.58 -13.65 -7.97
C PRO A 37 3.09 -12.22 -8.23
N ASP A 38 2.26 -12.03 -9.26
CA ASP A 38 1.67 -10.72 -9.58
C ASP A 38 0.62 -10.32 -8.56
N GLN A 39 -0.25 -11.24 -8.16
CA GLN A 39 -1.23 -11.00 -7.08
C GLN A 39 -0.52 -10.69 -5.76
N PHE A 40 0.57 -11.41 -5.45
CA PHE A 40 1.38 -11.15 -4.27
C PHE A 40 1.89 -9.72 -4.24
N VAL A 41 2.41 -9.22 -5.36
CA VAL A 41 2.89 -7.83 -5.47
C VAL A 41 1.73 -6.84 -5.31
N VAL A 42 0.59 -7.09 -5.96
CA VAL A 42 -0.61 -6.25 -5.87
C VAL A 42 -1.20 -6.24 -4.46
N ARG A 43 -1.10 -7.33 -3.70
CA ARG A 43 -1.56 -7.42 -2.31
C ARG A 43 -0.58 -6.79 -1.33
N THR A 44 0.70 -7.02 -1.53
CA THR A 44 1.78 -6.58 -0.64
C THR A 44 2.01 -5.07 -0.76
N TYR A 45 1.85 -4.50 -1.95
CA TYR A 45 2.06 -3.06 -2.16
C TYR A 45 1.12 -2.16 -1.34
N PRO A 46 -0.21 -2.37 -1.31
CA PRO A 46 -1.12 -1.64 -0.44
C PRO A 46 -0.80 -1.83 1.04
N GLN A 47 -0.35 -3.02 1.46
CA GLN A 47 0.07 -3.22 2.84
C GLN A 47 1.23 -2.27 3.19
N PHE A 48 2.23 -2.10 2.29
CA PHE A 48 3.36 -1.20 2.55
C PHE A 48 2.91 0.24 2.59
N LEU A 49 1.95 0.57 1.74
CA LEU A 49 1.39 1.90 1.64
C LEU A 49 0.62 2.30 2.91
N TRP A 50 -0.27 1.42 3.38
CA TRP A 50 -1.28 1.72 4.40
C TRP A 50 -0.88 1.34 5.81
N LEU A 51 -0.03 0.33 5.99
CA LEU A 51 0.38 -0.11 7.32
C LEU A 51 1.60 0.67 7.80
N PRO A 52 1.66 1.03 9.10
CA PRO A 52 2.85 1.64 9.68
C PRO A 52 4.05 0.68 9.64
N GLU A 53 5.26 1.25 9.66
CA GLU A 53 6.53 0.51 9.63
C GLU A 53 6.66 -0.52 10.77
N SER A 54 6.00 -0.28 11.91
CA SER A 54 5.95 -1.24 13.02
C SER A 54 5.25 -2.55 12.67
N ILE A 55 4.29 -2.51 11.74
CA ILE A 55 3.54 -3.69 11.29
C ILE A 55 4.20 -4.30 10.06
N MET A 56 4.77 -3.47 9.19
CA MET A 56 5.50 -3.99 8.03
C MET A 56 6.86 -3.30 7.84
N PRO A 57 7.94 -3.89 8.41
CA PRO A 57 9.27 -3.32 8.30
C PRO A 57 9.79 -3.41 6.87
N LEU A 58 10.50 -2.38 6.44
CA LEU A 58 11.05 -2.25 5.07
C LEU A 58 12.10 -3.32 4.73
N ASN A 59 12.62 -4.05 5.72
CA ASN A 59 13.59 -5.14 5.53
C ASN A 59 13.03 -6.33 4.73
N LEU A 60 11.70 -6.49 4.67
CA LEU A 60 11.01 -7.51 3.87
C LEU A 60 11.11 -7.26 2.36
N SER A 61 11.51 -6.07 1.93
CA SER A 61 11.65 -5.69 0.53
C SER A 61 12.68 -6.51 -0.25
N SER A 62 13.66 -7.10 0.45
CA SER A 62 14.73 -7.91 -0.14
C SER A 62 14.24 -9.16 -0.89
N ARG A 63 13.00 -9.60 -0.65
CA ARG A 63 12.41 -10.80 -1.28
C ARG A 63 11.48 -10.49 -2.46
N ILE A 64 11.15 -9.22 -2.70
CA ILE A 64 10.21 -8.84 -3.75
C ILE A 64 10.96 -8.80 -5.08
N ASN A 65 10.46 -9.53 -6.08
CA ASN A 65 11.05 -9.54 -7.41
C ASN A 65 10.77 -8.20 -8.11
N LEU A 66 11.73 -7.28 -7.99
CA LEU A 66 11.61 -5.86 -8.34
C LEU A 66 11.37 -5.58 -9.81
N GLY A 67 11.70 -6.54 -10.70
CA GLY A 67 11.51 -6.39 -12.13
C GLY A 67 10.05 -6.08 -12.53
N ARG A 68 9.08 -6.46 -11.70
CA ARG A 68 7.65 -6.20 -11.95
C ARG A 68 7.07 -5.00 -11.19
N CYS A 69 7.84 -4.42 -10.26
CA CYS A 69 7.40 -3.30 -9.44
C CYS A 69 7.31 -1.97 -10.21
N PHE A 70 7.92 -1.89 -11.40
CA PHE A 70 7.88 -0.70 -12.26
C PHE A 70 6.45 -0.28 -12.62
N ILE A 71 5.53 -1.24 -12.70
CA ILE A 71 4.12 -1.02 -13.04
C ILE A 71 3.38 -0.26 -11.92
N LEU A 72 3.86 -0.34 -10.67
CA LEU A 72 3.24 0.31 -9.51
C LEU A 72 3.69 1.76 -9.30
N SER A 73 4.68 2.23 -10.06
CA SER A 73 5.15 3.60 -9.99
C SER A 73 4.17 4.55 -10.66
N LEU A 74 3.14 4.96 -9.90
CA LEU A 74 2.26 6.05 -10.32
C LEU A 74 3.09 7.32 -10.52
N THR A 75 2.85 8.02 -11.64
CA THR A 75 3.43 9.35 -11.87
C THR A 75 3.04 10.30 -10.74
N ALA A 76 3.88 11.31 -10.46
CA ALA A 76 3.59 12.30 -9.41
C ALA A 76 2.19 12.94 -9.57
N ARG A 77 1.77 13.20 -10.83
CA ARG A 77 0.43 13.71 -11.15
C ARG A 77 -0.68 12.71 -10.84
N ALA A 78 -0.51 11.43 -11.23
CA ALA A 78 -1.50 10.39 -10.92
C ALA A 78 -1.62 10.16 -9.40
N SER A 79 -0.50 10.24 -8.68
CA SER A 79 -0.48 10.20 -7.22
C SER A 79 -1.24 11.38 -6.62
N ALA A 80 -0.92 12.60 -7.02
CA ALA A 80 -1.60 13.81 -6.52
C ALA A 80 -3.12 13.75 -6.73
N ASN A 81 -3.57 13.38 -7.94
CA ASN A 81 -5.00 13.20 -8.22
C ASN A 81 -5.65 12.16 -7.32
N LYS A 82 -4.94 11.07 -7.02
CA LYS A 82 -5.45 10.02 -6.13
C LYS A 82 -5.66 10.50 -4.70
N TYR A 83 -4.68 11.19 -4.11
CA TYR A 83 -4.74 11.65 -2.71
C TYR A 83 -5.56 12.90 -2.49
N HIS A 84 -5.63 13.79 -3.48
CA HIS A 84 -6.32 15.08 -3.31
C HIS A 84 -7.75 15.09 -3.86
N ILE A 85 -8.11 14.15 -4.74
CA ILE A 85 -9.43 14.13 -5.38
C ILE A 85 -10.15 12.84 -4.98
N LYS A 86 -9.62 11.68 -5.40
CA LYS A 86 -10.31 10.39 -5.24
C LYS A 86 -10.47 9.97 -3.78
N LEU A 87 -9.40 10.10 -2.99
CA LEU A 87 -9.42 9.67 -1.58
C LEU A 87 -10.40 10.47 -0.74
N PRO A 88 -10.46 11.81 -0.86
CA PRO A 88 -11.53 12.57 -0.28
C PRO A 88 -12.91 12.05 -0.71
N GLU A 89 -13.17 11.94 -2.01
CA GLU A 89 -14.46 11.48 -2.53
C GLU A 89 -14.90 10.12 -1.95
N ILE A 90 -13.98 9.14 -1.84
CA ILE A 90 -14.24 7.83 -1.23
C ILE A 90 -14.64 7.97 0.25
N LEU A 91 -13.97 8.86 1.00
CA LEU A 91 -14.28 9.10 2.41
C LEU A 91 -15.65 9.80 2.59
N ASP A 92 -16.04 10.66 1.65
CA ASP A 92 -17.35 11.36 1.70
C ASP A 92 -18.50 10.43 1.32
N ASN A 93 -18.25 9.49 0.41
CA ASN A 93 -19.24 8.51 -0.06
C ASN A 93 -19.34 7.26 0.83
N ASN A 94 -18.62 7.21 1.96
CA ASN A 94 -18.50 6.04 2.83
C ASN A 94 -18.06 4.75 2.09
N GLY A 95 -17.25 4.89 1.04
CA GLY A 95 -16.68 3.77 0.30
C GLY A 95 -16.86 3.85 -1.21
N GLY A 96 -16.16 2.95 -1.91
CA GLY A 96 -16.09 2.83 -3.35
C GLY A 96 -16.24 1.39 -3.83
N ALA A 97 -15.62 1.07 -4.97
CA ALA A 97 -15.80 -0.19 -5.69
C ALA A 97 -15.19 -1.43 -4.98
N GLY A 98 -14.69 -1.27 -3.75
CA GLY A 98 -14.08 -2.37 -2.99
C GLY A 98 -12.72 -2.79 -3.55
N GLU A 99 -11.97 -1.83 -4.13
CA GLU A 99 -10.60 -2.11 -4.56
C GLU A 99 -9.76 -2.51 -3.33
N ILE A 100 -8.85 -3.47 -3.52
CA ILE A 100 -7.94 -3.98 -2.49
C ILE A 100 -7.25 -2.86 -1.68
N GLU A 101 -6.90 -1.78 -2.37
CA GLU A 101 -6.27 -0.62 -1.77
C GLU A 101 -7.22 0.16 -0.87
N GLU A 102 -8.49 0.26 -1.26
CA GLU A 102 -9.54 0.89 -0.47
C GLU A 102 -9.81 0.07 0.80
N THR A 103 -9.88 -1.26 0.68
CA THR A 103 -10.06 -2.13 1.86
C THR A 103 -8.88 -1.98 2.82
N MET A 104 -7.65 -1.90 2.30
CA MET A 104 -6.46 -1.64 3.13
C MET A 104 -6.42 -0.26 3.75
N MET A 105 -6.89 0.74 3.02
CA MET A 105 -7.08 2.09 3.54
C MET A 105 -8.02 2.08 4.75
N TRP A 106 -9.21 1.47 4.61
CA TRP A 106 -10.20 1.41 5.69
C TRP A 106 -9.67 0.63 6.90
N PHE A 107 -8.95 -0.47 6.67
CA PHE A 107 -8.30 -1.22 7.74
C PHE A 107 -7.26 -0.39 8.50
N ALA A 108 -6.40 0.34 7.79
CA ALA A 108 -5.44 1.24 8.44
C ALA A 108 -6.15 2.36 9.20
N LEU A 109 -7.25 2.87 8.66
CA LEU A 109 -8.09 3.89 9.31
C LEU A 109 -8.69 3.37 10.63
N SER A 110 -9.23 2.15 10.64
CA SER A 110 -9.81 1.54 11.84
C SER A 110 -8.77 1.29 12.92
N GLN A 111 -7.55 0.89 12.55
CA GLN A 111 -6.45 0.73 13.50
C GLN A 111 -6.03 2.07 14.14
N VAL A 112 -5.94 3.14 13.34
CA VAL A 112 -5.65 4.47 13.88
C VAL A 112 -6.76 4.93 14.82
N LYS A 113 -8.03 4.64 14.49
CA LYS A 113 -9.18 4.97 15.35
C LYS A 113 -9.08 4.27 16.70
N SER A 114 -8.82 2.97 16.72
CA SER A 114 -8.66 2.20 17.97
C SER A 114 -7.61 2.81 18.90
N ASN A 115 -6.45 3.20 18.33
CA ASN A 115 -5.36 3.79 19.12
C ASN A 115 -5.73 5.14 19.74
N VAL A 116 -6.52 5.96 19.03
CA VAL A 116 -6.95 7.29 19.53
C VAL A 116 -7.99 7.14 20.65
N GLU A 117 -8.91 6.19 20.52
CA GLU A 117 -9.92 5.90 21.55
C GLU A 117 -9.27 5.41 22.86
N ASP A 118 -8.30 4.51 22.76
CA ASP A 118 -7.54 4.02 23.92
C ASP A 118 -6.76 5.16 24.60
N GLN A 119 -6.17 6.07 23.81
CA GLN A 119 -5.45 7.22 24.32
C GLN A 119 -6.40 8.23 25.01
N ALA A 120 -7.53 8.56 24.39
CA ALA A 120 -8.53 9.47 24.95
C ALA A 120 -9.14 8.94 26.26
N LYS A 121 -9.37 7.62 26.35
CA LYS A 121 -9.85 6.94 27.56
C LYS A 121 -8.83 7.04 28.72
N CYS A 122 -7.55 6.96 28.42
CA CYS A 122 -6.48 7.12 29.43
C CYS A 122 -6.33 8.59 29.88
N GLU A 123 -6.56 9.55 29.00
CA GLU A 123 -6.46 10.98 29.34
C GLU A 123 -7.67 11.47 30.15
N TRP A 124 -8.87 10.96 29.85
CA TRP A 124 -10.09 11.29 30.59
C TRP A 124 -10.07 10.79 32.05
N THR A 125 -9.46 9.63 32.30
CA THR A 125 -9.29 9.11 33.68
C THR A 125 -8.32 9.94 34.52
N ARG A 126 -7.47 10.76 33.90
CA ARG A 126 -6.50 11.60 34.62
C ARG A 126 -7.03 13.01 34.95
N SER A 127 -8.01 13.50 34.21
CA SER A 127 -8.51 14.89 34.34
C SER A 127 -9.77 15.05 35.18
N ASN A 128 -10.47 13.95 35.53
CA ASN A 128 -11.77 14.00 36.21
C ASN A 128 -11.72 13.96 37.74
N SER A 129 -10.57 14.18 38.36
CA SER A 129 -10.48 14.35 39.82
C SER A 129 -10.86 15.76 40.31
N SER A 130 -11.43 16.61 39.46
CA SER A 130 -11.99 17.91 39.87
C SER A 130 -13.50 17.88 39.68
N GLU A 131 -14.21 17.57 40.76
CA GLU A 131 -15.66 17.69 40.89
C GLU A 131 -16.11 19.08 40.46
N ASN A 132 -16.91 19.17 39.39
CA ASN A 132 -18.09 20.04 39.30
C ASN A 132 -18.78 19.87 37.94
N GLY A 133 -19.74 18.95 37.90
CA GLY A 133 -21.13 19.29 37.56
C GLY A 133 -21.47 19.77 36.15
N ALA A 134 -22.06 18.84 35.41
CA ALA A 134 -23.29 19.02 34.62
C ALA A 134 -23.24 19.87 33.34
N HIS A 135 -23.41 19.14 32.23
CA HIS A 135 -23.80 19.54 30.87
C HIS A 135 -22.71 19.33 29.81
N SER A 136 -22.38 18.06 29.52
CA SER A 136 -21.97 17.69 28.16
C SER A 136 -22.87 16.56 27.67
N SER A 137 -24.06 16.99 27.26
CA SER A 137 -25.07 16.17 26.62
C SER A 137 -24.55 15.72 25.27
N HIS A 138 -24.20 14.44 25.17
CA HIS A 138 -24.49 13.59 24.00
C HIS A 138 -24.26 14.29 22.65
N LEU A 139 -23.06 14.87 22.47
CA LEU A 139 -22.56 15.19 21.15
C LEU A 139 -22.50 13.86 20.40
N ILE A 140 -23.38 13.71 19.42
CA ILE A 140 -23.29 12.67 18.40
C ILE A 140 -21.83 12.68 17.96
N GLU A 141 -21.07 11.64 18.32
CA GLU A 141 -19.67 11.50 17.94
C GLU A 141 -19.63 11.43 16.42
N THR A 142 -19.53 12.59 15.78
CA THR A 142 -19.14 12.68 14.38
C THR A 142 -17.86 11.88 14.27
N PRO A 143 -17.84 10.82 13.44
CA PRO A 143 -16.67 9.97 13.32
C PRO A 143 -15.41 10.82 13.14
N ILE A 144 -14.31 10.47 13.82
CA ILE A 144 -13.07 11.26 13.83
C ILE A 144 -12.58 11.60 12.40
N TRP A 145 -12.82 10.70 11.44
CA TRP A 145 -12.49 10.91 10.03
C TRP A 145 -13.30 12.00 9.32
N MET A 146 -14.44 12.43 9.86
CA MET A 146 -15.23 13.57 9.37
C MET A 146 -14.64 14.91 9.78
N ASN A 147 -13.71 14.94 10.74
CA ASN A 147 -12.97 16.15 11.06
C ASN A 147 -11.99 16.48 9.90
N ASN A 148 -12.23 17.61 9.22
CA ASN A 148 -11.43 18.02 8.06
C ASN A 148 -9.94 18.16 8.37
N ASP A 149 -9.57 18.68 9.54
CA ASP A 149 -8.16 18.85 9.90
C ASP A 149 -7.47 17.50 10.11
N TRP A 150 -8.16 16.57 10.79
CA TRP A 150 -7.66 15.21 10.98
C TRP A 150 -7.49 14.50 9.63
N ARG A 151 -8.51 14.59 8.77
CA ARG A 151 -8.52 13.98 7.44
C ARG A 151 -7.39 14.53 6.56
N LEU A 152 -7.22 15.84 6.50
CA LEU A 152 -6.13 16.48 5.74
C LEU A 152 -4.75 16.05 6.25
N ARG A 153 -4.55 15.99 7.58
CA ARG A 153 -3.29 15.51 8.17
C ARG A 153 -3.05 14.05 7.84
N TRP A 154 -4.07 13.20 7.93
CA TRP A 154 -3.95 11.79 7.60
C TRP A 154 -3.63 11.58 6.11
N ILE A 155 -4.38 12.20 5.19
CA ILE A 155 -4.10 12.15 3.74
C ILE A 155 -2.68 12.65 3.42
N ARG A 156 -2.23 13.74 4.06
CA ARG A 156 -0.88 14.27 3.88
C ARG A 156 0.18 13.26 4.30
N ARG A 157 0.03 12.64 5.47
CA ARG A 157 0.95 11.59 5.95
C ARG A 157 1.00 10.41 4.98
N MET A 158 -0.15 9.99 4.46
CA MET A 158 -0.25 8.92 3.48
C MET A 158 0.44 9.27 2.16
N GLY A 159 0.25 10.49 1.67
CA GLY A 159 0.95 10.99 0.48
C GLY A 159 2.47 11.03 0.67
N GLN A 160 2.94 11.47 1.84
CA GLN A 160 4.36 11.46 2.21
C GLN A 160 4.92 10.04 2.28
N HIS A 161 4.20 9.11 2.91
CA HIS A 161 4.63 7.72 3.03
C HIS A 161 4.75 7.06 1.66
N LYS A 162 3.78 7.29 0.76
CA LYS A 162 3.89 6.82 -0.62
C LYS A 162 5.12 7.38 -1.34
N ALA A 163 5.40 8.67 -1.19
CA ALA A 163 6.55 9.29 -1.81
C ALA A 163 7.86 8.64 -1.32
N GLN A 164 7.96 8.36 -0.02
CA GLN A 164 9.09 7.62 0.55
C GLN A 164 9.22 6.21 -0.04
N ILE A 165 8.12 5.46 -0.13
CA ILE A 165 8.11 4.12 -0.76
C ILE A 165 8.56 4.20 -2.22
N GLN A 166 8.10 5.20 -2.98
CA GLN A 166 8.52 5.39 -4.36
C GLN A 166 10.02 5.72 -4.48
N ILE A 167 10.55 6.54 -3.58
CA ILE A 167 11.98 6.85 -3.53
C ILE A 167 12.80 5.60 -3.20
N LEU A 168 12.37 4.82 -2.20
CA LEU A 168 13.02 3.56 -1.83
C LEU A 168 12.99 2.56 -2.97
N LEU A 169 11.84 2.41 -3.63
CA LEU A 169 11.70 1.52 -4.78
C LEU A 169 12.62 1.95 -5.93
N TYR A 170 12.75 3.25 -6.16
CA TYR A 170 13.66 3.81 -7.16
C TYR A 170 15.13 3.52 -6.82
N PHE A 171 15.57 3.77 -5.58
CA PHE A 171 16.93 3.41 -5.15
C PHE A 171 17.22 1.92 -5.28
N LEU A 172 16.22 1.10 -4.97
CA LEU A 172 16.33 -0.35 -5.06
C LEU A 172 16.47 -0.79 -6.52
N ILE A 173 15.72 -0.19 -7.45
CA ILE A 173 15.90 -0.39 -8.90
C ILE A 173 17.30 0.02 -9.35
N LEU A 174 17.80 1.17 -8.89
CA LEU A 174 19.16 1.64 -9.23
C LEU A 174 20.27 0.73 -8.67
N SER A 175 19.99 0.00 -7.59
CA SER A 175 20.94 -0.92 -6.96
C SER A 175 21.00 -2.28 -7.66
N LEU A 176 20.05 -2.59 -8.54
CA LEU A 176 20.08 -3.82 -9.31
C LEU A 176 21.20 -3.77 -10.37
N PRO A 177 21.89 -4.89 -10.63
CA PRO A 177 22.85 -4.95 -11.72
C PRO A 177 22.13 -4.54 -13.02
N GLY A 178 22.68 -3.54 -13.71
CA GLY A 178 22.13 -3.05 -14.95
C GLY A 178 21.94 -4.17 -15.96
N PRO A 179 21.03 -4.01 -16.94
CA PRO A 179 20.84 -5.00 -17.99
C PRO A 179 22.21 -5.34 -18.59
N GLN A 180 22.56 -6.62 -18.54
CA GLN A 180 23.84 -7.09 -19.05
C GLN A 180 23.96 -6.56 -20.48
N PRO A 181 25.03 -5.81 -20.82
CA PRO A 181 25.17 -5.29 -22.17
C PRO A 181 25.04 -6.48 -23.10
N SER A 182 24.11 -6.41 -24.06
CA SER A 182 23.93 -7.47 -25.04
C SER A 182 25.30 -7.75 -25.60
N HIS A 183 25.82 -8.94 -25.30
CA HIS A 183 27.15 -9.35 -25.75
C HIS A 183 27.18 -9.02 -27.23
N PRO A 184 28.18 -8.28 -27.74
CA PRO A 184 28.25 -7.97 -29.16
C PRO A 184 28.10 -9.32 -29.85
N GLU A 185 26.96 -9.51 -30.52
CA GLU A 185 26.72 -10.72 -31.30
C GLU A 185 27.95 -10.81 -32.19
N SER A 186 28.76 -11.84 -31.94
CA SER A 186 29.87 -12.19 -32.81
C SER A 186 29.33 -12.04 -34.22
N PRO A 187 30.01 -11.32 -35.13
CA PRO A 187 29.51 -11.01 -36.45
C PRO A 187 29.28 -12.32 -37.21
N GLU A 188 28.12 -12.92 -36.99
CA GLU A 188 27.63 -14.05 -37.72
C GLU A 188 27.27 -13.44 -39.06
N MET A 189 28.12 -13.76 -40.04
CA MET A 189 28.01 -13.35 -41.43
C MET A 189 26.69 -13.87 -42.03
N SER A 190 25.56 -13.31 -41.62
CA SER A 190 24.26 -13.60 -42.21
C SER A 190 24.01 -12.57 -43.31
N SER A 191 24.23 -13.07 -44.52
CA SER A 191 24.02 -12.42 -45.80
C SER A 191 22.53 -12.15 -46.06
N ILE A 192 21.90 -11.25 -45.31
CA ILE A 192 20.48 -10.93 -45.51
C ILE A 192 20.34 -9.77 -46.50
N LYS A 193 20.32 -10.20 -47.77
CA LYS A 193 19.77 -9.59 -48.98
C LYS A 193 18.67 -8.56 -48.68
N CYS A 194 18.99 -7.30 -48.94
CA CYS A 194 18.11 -6.14 -48.84
C CYS A 194 16.84 -6.33 -49.70
N ARG A 195 15.73 -6.77 -49.09
CA ARG A 195 14.44 -6.90 -49.78
C ARG A 195 13.77 -5.52 -49.83
N LYS A 196 13.86 -4.87 -51.01
CA LYS A 196 13.19 -3.62 -51.35
C LYS A 196 11.69 -3.70 -50.99
N ARG A 197 11.24 -2.82 -50.10
CA ARG A 197 9.81 -2.61 -49.83
C ARG A 197 9.17 -1.88 -51.03
N PRO A 198 8.04 -2.35 -51.57
CA PRO A 198 7.29 -1.62 -52.58
C PRO A 198 6.62 -0.40 -51.94
N GLN A 199 6.81 0.78 -52.54
CA GLN A 199 6.11 2.00 -52.17
C GLN A 199 4.60 1.85 -52.41
N LYS A 200 3.81 2.13 -51.38
CA LYS A 200 2.35 2.10 -51.41
C LYS A 200 1.86 3.38 -52.07
N LYS A 201 1.24 3.27 -53.25
CA LYS A 201 0.55 4.36 -53.95
C LYS A 201 -0.59 4.90 -53.09
N ILE A 202 -0.56 6.21 -52.86
CA ILE A 202 -1.63 7.00 -52.24
C ILE A 202 -2.70 7.22 -53.32
N ALA A 203 -3.96 6.88 -53.01
CA ALA A 203 -5.12 7.20 -53.84
C ALA A 203 -5.77 8.51 -53.35
N PRO A 204 -6.32 9.34 -54.24
CA PRO A 204 -7.01 10.57 -53.88
C PRO A 204 -8.42 10.26 -53.36
N VAL A 205 -8.76 10.84 -52.22
CA VAL A 205 -10.12 10.82 -51.64
C VAL A 205 -10.96 11.87 -52.37
N ALA A 206 -12.04 11.43 -53.01
CA ALA A 206 -13.08 12.28 -53.54
C ALA A 206 -14.13 12.55 -52.46
N THR A 207 -14.42 13.82 -52.23
CA THR A 207 -15.44 14.33 -51.30
C THR A 207 -16.78 14.47 -52.03
N PRO A 208 -17.91 14.05 -51.43
CA PRO A 208 -19.24 14.57 -51.78
C PRO A 208 -19.53 15.90 -51.07
#